data_AF-A0A818SZV7-F1
#
_entry.id   AF-A0A818SZV7-F1
#
_cell.length_a   1.000
_cell.length_b   1.000
_cell.length_c   1.000
_cell.angle_alpha   90.00
_cell.angle_beta   90.00
_cell.angle_gamma   90.00
#
_symmetry.space_group_name_H-M   'P 1'
#
loop_
_entity.id
_entity.type
_entity.pdbx_description
1 polymer ?
#
loop_
_entity_poly.entity_id
_entity_poly.type
_entity_poly.pdbx_seq_one_letter_code
_entity_poly.pdbx_strand_id
1 'polypeptide(L)'
;MATTLNELLGEQLLQHNESGDETSQIPTNQLNGKTIALYFSVHWCGPNRDFTPIFAEIFKKVDNEIKDKLDVVFISYDPDQASFDEYFKEMPWKALPFSDRDRSKALAKKFNIGDIACLIVLSPTCETITSDGIDEVRVSPDEALRRWTQGKRLFWSREPREGEFTWKRITCNQCFMNPFIGTRHGLTVF
;
A
#
# COMPACT_ATOMS: atom_id res chain seq x y z
N MET A 1 -4.37 -3.14 -21.37
CA MET A 1 -5.70 -2.81 -20.81
C MET A 1 -5.47 -2.31 -19.40
N ALA A 2 -6.12 -1.22 -18.99
CA ALA A 2 -5.99 -0.73 -17.61
C ALA A 2 -6.56 -1.79 -16.66
N THR A 3 -5.77 -2.21 -15.66
CA THR A 3 -6.25 -3.17 -14.66
C THR A 3 -7.36 -2.51 -13.86
N THR A 4 -8.52 -3.16 -13.77
CA THR A 4 -9.62 -2.63 -12.96
C THR A 4 -9.39 -2.94 -11.48
N LEU A 5 -9.97 -2.13 -10.58
CA LEU A 5 -9.83 -2.35 -9.14
C LEU A 5 -10.41 -3.73 -8.72
N ASN A 6 -11.48 -4.18 -9.37
CA ASN A 6 -12.08 -5.49 -9.12
C ASN A 6 -11.18 -6.64 -9.60
N GLU A 7 -10.48 -6.48 -10.73
CA GLU A 7 -9.47 -7.47 -11.14
C GLU A 7 -8.36 -7.59 -10.11
N LEU A 8 -7.98 -6.48 -9.47
CA LEU A 8 -6.92 -6.43 -8.48
C LEU A 8 -7.36 -7.01 -7.13
N LEU A 9 -8.48 -6.54 -6.57
CA LEU A 9 -8.93 -6.82 -5.20
C LEU A 9 -10.10 -7.79 -5.08
N GLY A 10 -10.73 -8.16 -6.18
CA GLY A 10 -11.93 -8.99 -6.19
C GLY A 10 -13.20 -8.15 -6.12
N GLU A 11 -14.36 -8.80 -6.08
CA GLU A 11 -15.66 -8.12 -6.04
C GLU A 11 -16.04 -7.64 -4.64
N GLN A 12 -15.49 -8.27 -3.60
CA GLN A 12 -15.88 -8.05 -2.22
C GLN A 12 -14.67 -7.81 -1.32
N LEU A 13 -14.80 -6.83 -0.42
CA LEU A 13 -13.88 -6.55 0.66
C LEU A 13 -14.60 -6.69 2.00
N LEU A 14 -13.84 -6.86 3.06
CA LEU A 14 -14.34 -6.87 4.44
C LEU A 14 -14.24 -5.47 5.03
N GLN A 15 -15.24 -5.08 5.81
CA GLN A 15 -15.25 -3.87 6.60
C GLN A 15 -15.89 -4.14 7.96
N HIS A 16 -15.24 -3.70 9.03
CA HIS A 16 -15.82 -3.72 10.36
C HIS A 16 -16.69 -2.49 10.65
N ASN A 17 -17.64 -2.64 11.57
CA ASN A 17 -18.35 -1.50 12.16
C ASN A 17 -17.41 -0.65 13.04
N GLU A 18 -17.84 0.54 13.46
CA GLU A 18 -17.02 1.47 14.27
C GLU A 18 -16.53 0.85 15.60
N SER A 19 -17.25 -0.14 16.12
CA SER A 19 -16.91 -0.88 17.34
C SER A 19 -15.87 -1.99 17.11
N GLY A 20 -15.67 -2.46 15.88
CA GLY A 20 -14.80 -3.59 15.55
C GLY A 20 -15.45 -4.97 15.75
N ASP A 21 -16.64 -5.04 16.32
CA ASP A 21 -17.24 -6.32 16.76
C ASP A 21 -17.88 -7.13 15.63
N GLU A 22 -18.32 -6.47 14.57
CA GLU A 22 -18.99 -7.11 13.43
C GLU A 22 -18.24 -6.84 12.13
N THR A 23 -18.02 -7.88 11.32
CA THR A 23 -17.47 -7.78 9.96
C THR A 23 -18.57 -7.94 8.93
N SER A 24 -18.62 -7.04 7.95
CA SER A 24 -19.53 -7.12 6.82
C SER A 24 -18.74 -7.16 5.50
N GLN A 25 -19.36 -7.72 4.47
CA GLN A 25 -18.82 -7.67 3.11
C GLN A 25 -19.37 -6.44 2.38
N ILE A 26 -18.47 -5.69 1.76
CA ILE A 26 -18.79 -4.54 0.92
C ILE A 26 -18.29 -4.76 -0.51
N PRO A 27 -18.98 -4.23 -1.53
CA PRO A 27 -18.50 -4.34 -2.90
C PRO A 27 -17.30 -3.42 -3.15
N THR A 28 -16.27 -3.92 -3.83
CA THR A 28 -15.03 -3.21 -4.15
C THR A 28 -15.27 -1.92 -4.95
N ASN A 29 -16.38 -1.84 -5.69
CA ASN A 29 -16.74 -0.67 -6.48
C ASN A 29 -16.95 0.61 -5.65
N GLN A 30 -17.19 0.50 -4.34
CA GLN A 30 -17.28 1.66 -3.44
C GLN A 30 -15.96 2.44 -3.32
N LEU A 31 -14.85 1.80 -3.68
CA LEU A 31 -13.51 2.39 -3.64
C LEU A 31 -13.09 2.96 -5.01
N ASN A 32 -13.93 2.84 -6.05
CA ASN A 32 -13.63 3.38 -7.36
C ASN A 32 -13.41 4.89 -7.31
N GLY A 33 -12.39 5.37 -8.02
CA GLY A 33 -12.04 6.79 -8.04
C GLY A 33 -11.18 7.24 -6.86
N LYS A 34 -10.94 6.38 -5.86
CA LYS A 34 -10.08 6.68 -4.71
C LYS A 34 -8.65 6.19 -4.92
N THR A 35 -7.74 6.84 -4.20
CA THR A 35 -6.39 6.33 -3.97
C THR A 35 -6.49 5.15 -3.00
N ILE A 36 -5.76 4.07 -3.26
CA ILE A 36 -5.85 2.83 -2.49
C ILE A 36 -4.48 2.52 -1.90
N ALA A 37 -4.37 2.47 -0.58
CA ALA A 37 -3.17 2.00 0.10
C ALA A 37 -3.33 0.51 0.46
N LEU A 38 -2.56 -0.35 -0.20
CA LEU A 38 -2.49 -1.77 0.08
C LEU A 38 -1.52 -2.01 1.23
N TYR A 39 -2.06 -2.41 2.37
CA TYR A 39 -1.29 -2.64 3.59
C TYR A 39 -1.04 -4.13 3.81
N PHE A 40 0.18 -4.57 3.53
CA PHE A 40 0.60 -5.96 3.74
C PHE A 40 1.22 -6.09 5.12
N SER A 41 0.59 -6.86 6.00
CA SER A 41 1.06 -7.02 7.38
C SER A 41 0.66 -8.36 7.97
N VAL A 42 1.24 -8.65 9.13
CA VAL A 42 1.00 -9.84 9.95
C VAL A 42 1.05 -9.43 11.42
N HIS A 43 0.20 -10.03 12.24
CA HIS A 43 0.06 -9.69 13.65
C HIS A 43 1.30 -10.08 14.49
N TRP A 44 2.05 -11.09 14.05
CA TRP A 44 3.09 -11.76 14.87
C TRP A 44 4.51 -11.21 14.61
N CYS A 45 4.62 -10.10 13.89
CA CYS A 45 5.91 -9.46 13.60
C CYS A 45 6.12 -8.25 14.53
N GLY A 46 7.20 -8.28 15.33
CA GLY A 46 7.56 -7.23 16.31
C GLY A 46 7.44 -5.79 15.79
N PRO A 47 8.11 -5.40 14.68
CA PRO A 47 8.05 -4.03 14.15
C PRO A 47 6.67 -3.59 13.62
N ASN A 48 5.75 -4.53 13.35
CA ASN A 48 4.40 -4.22 12.86
C ASN A 48 3.42 -3.87 13.97
N ARG A 49 3.71 -4.29 15.22
CA ARG A 49 2.90 -3.93 16.39
C ARG A 49 3.00 -2.46 16.74
N ASP A 50 4.11 -1.80 16.40
CA ASP A 50 4.27 -0.37 16.64
C ASP A 50 3.60 0.46 15.55
N PHE A 51 3.68 0.02 14.29
CA PHE A 51 3.17 0.82 13.17
C PHE A 51 1.64 0.83 13.06
N THR A 52 0.98 -0.32 13.14
CA THR A 52 -0.48 -0.41 12.94
C THR A 52 -1.29 0.47 13.88
N PRO A 53 -1.10 0.45 15.22
CA PRO A 53 -1.90 1.29 16.11
C PRO A 53 -1.67 2.78 15.84
N ILE A 54 -0.42 3.18 15.56
CA ILE A 54 -0.07 4.57 15.19
C ILE A 54 -0.78 4.96 13.88
N PHE A 55 -0.70 4.12 12.86
CA PHE A 55 -1.30 4.40 11.56
C PHE A 55 -2.83 4.43 11.65
N ALA A 56 -3.44 3.53 12.42
CA ALA A 56 -4.87 3.54 12.69
C ALA A 56 -5.32 4.83 13.39
N GLU A 57 -4.57 5.31 14.38
CA GLU A 57 -4.87 6.60 15.04
C GLU A 57 -4.79 7.79 14.08
N ILE A 58 -3.73 7.85 13.29
CA ILE A 58 -3.53 8.91 12.28
C ILE A 58 -4.71 8.89 11.30
N PHE A 59 -5.04 7.72 10.76
CA PHE A 59 -6.12 7.58 9.78
C PHE A 59 -7.51 7.91 10.39
N LYS A 60 -7.73 7.63 11.68
CA LYS A 60 -8.96 8.06 12.38
C LYS A 60 -9.05 9.60 12.50
N LYS A 61 -7.93 10.28 12.75
CA LYS A 61 -7.86 11.74 12.98
C LYS A 61 -7.83 12.56 11.69
N VAL A 62 -7.60 11.93 10.53
CA VAL A 62 -7.49 12.65 9.25
C VAL A 62 -8.81 13.27 8.80
N ASP A 63 -8.72 14.40 8.10
CA ASP A 63 -9.86 15.15 7.56
C ASP A 63 -10.74 14.28 6.63
N ASN A 64 -12.05 14.54 6.65
CA ASN A 64 -12.99 13.83 5.76
C ASN A 64 -12.64 13.98 4.28
N GLU A 65 -12.06 15.12 3.87
CA GLU A 65 -11.60 15.33 2.50
C GLU A 65 -10.55 14.30 2.04
N ILE A 66 -9.74 13.79 2.98
CA ILE A 66 -8.75 12.75 2.71
C ILE A 66 -9.42 11.37 2.75
N LYS A 67 -10.30 11.10 3.73
CA LYS A 67 -11.05 9.83 3.82
C LYS A 67 -11.96 9.57 2.61
N ASP A 68 -12.47 10.62 2.00
CA ASP A 68 -13.29 10.52 0.78
C ASP A 68 -12.46 10.13 -0.45
N LYS A 69 -11.15 10.41 -0.44
CA LYS A 69 -10.24 10.23 -1.58
C LYS A 69 -9.22 9.11 -1.39
N LEU A 70 -9.03 8.63 -0.16
CA LEU A 70 -8.04 7.61 0.19
C LEU A 70 -8.69 6.54 1.06
N ASP A 71 -8.54 5.29 0.65
CA ASP A 71 -8.91 4.12 1.43
C ASP A 71 -7.69 3.21 1.62
N VAL A 72 -7.67 2.48 2.75
CA VAL A 72 -6.65 1.47 3.04
C VAL A 72 -7.29 0.08 2.93
N VAL A 73 -6.57 -0.87 2.33
CA VAL A 73 -6.98 -2.27 2.22
C VAL A 73 -5.90 -3.14 2.83
N PHE A 74 -6.24 -3.76 3.96
CA PHE A 74 -5.38 -4.72 4.65
C PHE A 74 -5.32 -6.04 3.88
N ILE A 75 -4.11 -6.52 3.65
CA ILE A 75 -3.80 -7.80 3.02
C ILE A 75 -3.02 -8.61 4.03
N SER A 76 -3.71 -9.56 4.63
CA SER A 76 -3.16 -10.37 5.72
C SER A 76 -2.19 -11.44 5.23
N TYR A 77 -1.11 -11.57 6.01
CA TYR A 77 -0.14 -12.66 5.96
C TYR A 77 -0.26 -13.59 7.18
N ASP A 78 -1.30 -13.42 7.98
CA ASP A 78 -1.54 -14.22 9.19
C ASP A 78 -1.70 -15.72 8.85
N PRO A 79 -1.28 -16.60 9.76
CA PRO A 79 -1.29 -18.04 9.50
C PRO A 79 -2.71 -18.63 9.50
N ASP A 80 -3.63 -18.04 10.24
CA ASP A 80 -4.99 -18.54 10.45
C ASP A 80 -6.03 -17.42 10.57
N GLN A 81 -7.30 -17.79 10.44
CA GLN A 81 -8.44 -16.86 10.45
C GLN A 81 -8.57 -16.14 11.80
N ALA A 82 -8.26 -16.81 12.92
CA ALA A 82 -8.42 -16.20 14.25
C ALA A 82 -7.40 -15.07 14.46
N SER A 83 -6.15 -15.29 14.05
CA SER A 83 -5.09 -14.27 14.06
C SER A 83 -5.43 -13.09 13.16
N PHE A 84 -6.02 -13.36 11.99
CA PHE A 84 -6.53 -12.31 11.10
C PHE A 84 -7.65 -11.50 11.76
N ASP A 85 -8.66 -12.16 12.30
CA ASP A 85 -9.84 -11.51 12.89
C ASP A 85 -9.44 -10.66 14.10
N GLU A 86 -8.56 -11.17 14.97
CA GLU A 86 -8.05 -10.42 16.13
C GLU A 86 -7.33 -9.14 15.70
N TYR A 87 -6.47 -9.23 14.69
CA TYR A 87 -5.69 -8.08 14.23
C TYR A 87 -6.52 -7.07 13.42
N PHE A 88 -7.42 -7.55 12.57
CA PHE A 88 -8.22 -6.70 11.71
C PHE A 88 -9.21 -5.83 12.52
N LYS A 89 -9.65 -6.29 13.69
CA LYS A 89 -10.49 -5.51 14.63
C LYS A 89 -9.86 -4.19 15.08
N GLU A 90 -8.54 -4.11 15.12
CA GLU A 90 -7.83 -2.90 15.54
C GLU A 90 -7.78 -1.82 14.44
N MET A 91 -8.14 -2.19 13.20
CA MET A 91 -7.95 -1.37 12.01
C MET A 91 -9.25 -0.68 11.57
N PRO A 92 -9.25 0.64 11.31
CA PRO A 92 -10.46 1.37 10.90
C PRO A 92 -10.80 1.22 9.40
N TRP A 93 -10.05 0.39 8.67
CA TRP A 93 -10.11 0.31 7.22
C TRP A 93 -10.61 -1.05 6.73
N LYS A 94 -10.49 -1.31 5.44
CA LYS A 94 -11.06 -2.50 4.79
C LYS A 94 -10.01 -3.61 4.73
N ALA A 95 -10.42 -4.85 4.52
CA ALA A 95 -9.49 -5.97 4.33
C ALA A 95 -9.90 -6.82 3.13
N LEU A 96 -8.91 -7.46 2.52
CA LEU A 96 -9.16 -8.57 1.62
C LEU A 96 -9.69 -9.77 2.44
N PRO A 97 -10.74 -10.48 1.97
CA PRO A 97 -11.18 -11.69 2.65
C PRO A 97 -10.04 -12.68 2.87
N PHE A 98 -9.88 -13.16 4.10
CA PHE A 98 -8.81 -14.09 4.45
C PHE A 98 -8.83 -15.38 3.62
N SER A 99 -10.02 -15.81 3.18
CA SER A 99 -10.19 -16.96 2.28
C SER A 99 -9.55 -16.76 0.89
N ASP A 100 -9.37 -15.52 0.42
CA ASP A 100 -8.77 -15.22 -0.89
C ASP A 100 -7.23 -15.14 -0.82
N ARG A 101 -6.62 -16.24 -0.37
CA ARG A 101 -5.17 -16.36 -0.20
C ARG A 101 -4.41 -16.28 -1.53
N ASP A 102 -5.01 -16.74 -2.62
CA ASP A 102 -4.36 -16.73 -3.92
C ASP A 102 -4.23 -15.31 -4.47
N ARG A 103 -5.23 -14.46 -4.24
CA ARG A 103 -5.12 -13.03 -4.57
C ARG A 103 -4.08 -12.32 -3.70
N SER A 104 -4.03 -12.59 -2.39
CA SER A 104 -2.98 -12.06 -1.52
C SER A 104 -1.57 -12.38 -2.06
N LYS A 105 -1.34 -13.64 -2.46
CA LYS A 105 -0.07 -14.08 -3.09
C LYS A 105 0.17 -13.40 -4.44
N ALA A 106 -0.86 -13.29 -5.30
CA ALA A 106 -0.75 -12.67 -6.60
C ALA A 106 -0.39 -11.18 -6.49
N LEU A 107 -0.99 -10.46 -5.53
CA LEU A 107 -0.68 -9.05 -5.24
C LEU A 107 0.75 -8.87 -4.78
N ALA A 108 1.22 -9.70 -3.83
CA ALA A 108 2.59 -9.62 -3.37
C ALA A 108 3.60 -9.95 -4.46
N LYS A 109 3.31 -10.92 -5.33
CA LYS A 109 4.13 -11.19 -6.51
C LYS A 109 4.12 -10.01 -7.48
N LYS A 110 2.96 -9.40 -7.74
CA LYS A 110 2.81 -8.26 -8.65
C LYS A 110 3.62 -7.04 -8.18
N PHE A 111 3.61 -6.76 -6.88
CA PHE A 111 4.34 -5.63 -6.30
C PHE A 111 5.73 -5.99 -5.77
N ASN A 112 6.21 -7.22 -6.03
CA ASN A 112 7.51 -7.73 -5.60
C ASN A 112 7.78 -7.50 -4.10
N ILE A 113 6.81 -7.86 -3.27
CA ILE A 113 6.89 -7.73 -1.82
C ILE A 113 7.76 -8.85 -1.28
N GLY A 114 8.97 -8.50 -0.84
CA GLY A 114 9.93 -9.42 -0.22
C GLY A 114 9.81 -9.45 1.30
N ASP A 115 9.49 -8.30 1.90
CA ASP A 115 9.46 -8.10 3.35
C ASP A 115 8.14 -7.45 3.79
N ILE A 116 7.66 -7.84 4.97
CA ILE A 116 6.46 -7.27 5.63
C ILE A 116 6.86 -6.63 6.98
N ALA A 117 6.22 -5.55 7.43
CA ALA A 117 5.12 -4.84 6.79
C ALA A 117 5.55 -3.99 5.59
N CYS A 118 4.63 -3.86 4.62
CA CYS A 118 4.78 -3.02 3.44
C CYS A 118 3.46 -2.27 3.16
N LEU A 119 3.56 -1.01 2.72
CA LEU A 119 2.41 -0.18 2.35
C LEU A 119 2.61 0.38 0.95
N ILE A 120 1.87 -0.16 -0.01
CA ILE A 120 1.91 0.26 -1.42
C ILE A 120 0.72 1.17 -1.70
N VAL A 121 0.96 2.35 -2.24
CA VAL A 121 -0.09 3.32 -2.55
C VAL A 121 -0.33 3.34 -4.05
N LEU A 122 -1.59 3.17 -4.43
CA LEU A 122 -2.05 3.13 -5.81
C LEU A 122 -2.96 4.31 -6.11
N SER A 123 -2.84 4.86 -7.32
CA SER A 123 -3.76 5.84 -7.87
C SER A 123 -5.14 5.21 -8.15
N PRO A 124 -6.16 6.04 -8.42
CA PRO A 124 -7.47 5.54 -8.87
C PRO A 124 -7.42 4.67 -10.15
N THR A 125 -6.36 4.81 -10.95
CA THR A 125 -6.11 4.02 -12.16
C THR A 125 -5.31 2.73 -11.90
N CYS A 126 -5.10 2.38 -10.62
CA CYS A 126 -4.29 1.24 -10.16
C CYS A 126 -2.80 1.33 -10.53
N GLU A 127 -2.28 2.54 -10.75
CA GLU A 127 -0.85 2.80 -10.95
C GLU A 127 -0.17 3.08 -9.62
N THR A 128 1.06 2.60 -9.42
CA THR A 128 1.79 2.80 -8.15
C THR A 128 2.26 4.25 -8.00
N ILE A 129 1.80 4.91 -6.93
CA ILE A 129 2.26 6.23 -6.50
C ILE A 129 3.55 6.09 -5.68
N THR A 130 3.55 5.20 -4.68
CA THR A 130 4.72 4.90 -3.85
C THR A 130 4.70 3.47 -3.35
N SER A 131 5.90 2.88 -3.21
CA SER A 131 6.13 1.63 -2.49
C SER A 131 6.63 1.84 -1.06
N ASP A 132 6.95 3.09 -0.70
CA ASP A 132 7.65 3.45 0.53
C ASP A 132 6.65 4.01 1.57
N GLY A 133 5.39 3.59 1.48
CA GLY A 133 4.29 4.23 2.21
C GLY A 133 4.45 4.20 3.73
N ILE A 134 5.07 3.15 4.28
CA ILE A 134 5.37 3.08 5.73
C ILE A 134 6.36 4.17 6.13
N ASP A 135 7.44 4.35 5.36
CA ASP A 135 8.46 5.34 5.64
C ASP A 135 7.91 6.76 5.48
N GLU A 136 7.05 6.97 4.48
CA GLU A 136 6.38 8.26 4.28
C GLU A 136 5.47 8.61 5.46
N VAL A 137 4.67 7.65 5.95
CA VAL A 137 3.83 7.83 7.14
C VAL A 137 4.68 8.09 8.38
N ARG A 138 5.81 7.38 8.55
CA ARG A 138 6.71 7.58 9.70
C ARG A 138 7.36 8.96 9.71
N VAL A 139 7.67 9.52 8.54
CA VAL A 139 8.32 10.83 8.43
C VAL A 139 7.34 11.99 8.58
N SER A 140 6.23 11.96 7.84
CA SER A 140 5.21 13.02 7.91
C SER A 140 3.83 12.46 7.55
N PRO A 141 3.08 11.96 8.54
CA PRO A 141 1.84 11.24 8.27
C PRO A 141 0.80 12.08 7.51
N ASP A 142 0.51 13.28 8.01
CA ASP A 142 -0.54 14.13 7.43
C ASP A 142 -0.19 14.58 6.01
N GLU A 143 1.07 14.97 5.77
CA GLU A 143 1.52 15.37 4.44
C GLU A 143 1.60 14.18 3.49
N ALA A 144 2.01 12.99 3.95
CA ALA A 144 2.01 11.77 3.13
C ALA A 144 0.60 11.46 2.62
N LEU A 145 -0.38 11.39 3.53
CA LEU A 145 -1.78 11.15 3.19
C LEU A 145 -2.31 12.21 2.23
N ARG A 146 -2.03 13.50 2.47
CA ARG A 146 -2.39 14.60 1.55
C ARG A 146 -1.77 14.43 0.17
N ARG A 147 -0.48 14.14 0.09
CA ARG A 147 0.25 13.95 -1.18
C ARG A 147 -0.34 12.78 -1.97
N TRP A 148 -0.63 11.67 -1.32
CA TRP A 148 -1.20 10.48 -1.96
C TRP A 148 -2.53 10.80 -2.64
N THR A 149 -3.41 11.56 -1.99
CA THR A 149 -4.69 11.99 -2.60
C THR A 149 -4.52 12.87 -3.84
N GLN A 150 -3.34 13.48 -4.01
CA GLN A 150 -2.98 14.28 -5.19
C GLN A 150 -2.22 13.47 -6.24
N GLY A 151 -2.09 12.15 -6.08
CA GLY A 151 -1.29 11.30 -6.95
C GLY A 151 0.22 11.49 -6.80
N LYS A 152 0.66 12.06 -5.67
CA LYS A 152 2.07 12.36 -5.39
C LYS A 152 2.56 11.53 -4.21
N ARG A 153 3.83 11.16 -4.23
CA ARG A 153 4.53 10.58 -3.08
C ARG A 153 5.13 11.68 -2.19
N LEU A 154 5.30 11.42 -0.89
CA LEU A 154 5.90 12.37 0.04
C LEU A 154 7.38 12.59 -0.28
N PHE A 155 8.14 11.50 -0.40
CA PHE A 155 9.52 11.58 -0.83
C PHE A 155 9.56 11.83 -2.33
N TRP A 156 10.16 12.94 -2.74
CA TRP A 156 10.77 12.95 -4.05
C TRP A 156 11.77 11.78 -4.06
N SER A 157 11.84 10.98 -5.14
CA SER A 157 13.20 10.70 -5.64
C SER A 157 13.74 12.11 -5.81
N ARG A 158 14.56 12.57 -4.86
CA ARG A 158 15.24 13.85 -4.97
C ARG A 158 15.64 13.97 -6.43
N GLU A 159 15.30 15.07 -7.11
CA GLU A 159 15.85 15.25 -8.46
C GLU A 159 17.35 15.04 -8.32
N PRO A 160 17.90 14.00 -8.96
CA PRO A 160 19.28 13.65 -8.75
C PRO A 160 20.12 14.86 -9.10
N ARG A 161 20.93 15.32 -8.14
CA ARG A 161 21.81 16.48 -8.34
C ARG A 161 22.68 16.18 -9.55
N GLU A 162 23.10 17.23 -10.25
CA GLU A 162 24.10 17.08 -11.31
C GLU A 162 25.30 16.26 -10.80
N GLY A 163 25.59 15.16 -11.47
CA GLY A 163 26.62 14.18 -11.10
C GLY A 163 26.17 13.01 -10.22
N GLU A 164 24.92 12.97 -9.73
CA GLU A 164 24.39 11.92 -8.85
C GLU A 164 23.95 10.66 -9.63
N PHE A 165 24.21 9.49 -9.03
CA PHE A 165 23.74 8.20 -9.53
C PHE A 165 22.42 7.82 -8.87
N THR A 166 21.40 7.49 -9.66
CA THR A 166 20.21 6.79 -9.15
C THR A 166 20.22 5.37 -9.65
N TRP A 167 19.92 4.43 -8.76
CA TRP A 167 19.84 3.02 -9.11
C TRP A 167 18.38 2.63 -9.27
N LYS A 168 18.01 2.13 -10.45
CA LYS A 168 16.70 1.52 -10.68
C LYS A 168 16.88 0.02 -10.82
N ARG A 169 16.04 -0.74 -10.14
CA ARG A 169 15.96 -2.19 -10.35
C ARG A 169 15.20 -2.41 -11.66
N ILE A 170 15.84 -3.01 -12.64
CA ILE A 170 15.20 -3.34 -13.92
C ILE A 170 14.95 -4.85 -13.96
N THR A 171 13.73 -5.24 -14.29
CA THR A 171 13.36 -6.64 -14.48
C THR A 171 13.61 -7.03 -15.93
N CYS A 172 14.56 -7.94 -16.14
CA CYS A 172 14.82 -8.55 -17.44
C CYS A 172 13.88 -9.75 -17.64
N ASN A 173 12.84 -9.60 -18.46
CA ASN A 173 11.85 -10.65 -18.71
C ASN A 173 12.41 -11.89 -19.45
N GLN A 174 13.67 -11.84 -19.91
CA GLN A 174 14.34 -12.96 -20.56
C GLN A 174 15.35 -13.69 -19.68
N CYS A 175 15.82 -13.07 -18.59
CA CYS A 175 17.01 -13.59 -17.89
C CYS A 175 16.87 -13.75 -16.37
N PHE A 176 15.69 -13.49 -15.78
CA PHE A 176 15.40 -13.56 -14.32
C PHE A 176 16.43 -12.84 -13.41
N MET A 177 17.36 -12.09 -14.00
CA MET A 177 18.27 -11.22 -13.27
C MET A 177 17.57 -9.89 -13.02
N ASN A 178 17.73 -9.39 -11.80
CA ASN A 178 17.26 -8.07 -11.37
C ASN A 178 18.47 -7.15 -11.14
N PRO A 179 19.22 -6.78 -12.19
CA PRO A 179 20.34 -5.87 -12.03
C PRO A 179 19.86 -4.50 -11.56
N PHE A 180 20.67 -3.89 -10.70
CA PHE A 180 20.55 -2.46 -10.44
C PHE A 180 21.23 -1.71 -11.59
N ILE A 181 20.45 -0.96 -12.36
CA ILE A 181 20.98 -0.08 -13.40
C ILE A 181 21.10 1.32 -12.82
N GLY A 182 22.33 1.81 -12.78
CA GLY A 182 22.66 3.16 -12.35
C GLY A 182 22.52 4.13 -13.51
N THR A 183 21.69 5.16 -13.36
CA THR A 183 21.63 6.31 -14.26
C THR A 183 22.35 7.48 -13.58
N ARG A 184 23.39 8.03 -14.23
CA ARG A 184 24.03 9.28 -13.81
C ARG A 184 23.29 10.46 -14.41
N HIS A 185 22.94 11.43 -13.59
CA HIS A 185 22.16 12.59 -14.03
C HIS A 185 23.07 13.80 -14.25
N GLY A 186 22.83 14.53 -15.35
CA GLY A 186 23.60 15.73 -15.71
C GLY A 186 25.01 15.42 -16.22
N LEU A 187 25.17 15.47 -17.53
CA LEU A 187 26.42 15.75 -18.23
C LEU A 187 26.06 16.31 -19.60
N THR A 188 25.87 17.63 -19.67
CA THR A 188 25.92 18.33 -20.96
C THR A 188 27.38 18.29 -21.40
N VAL A 189 27.71 17.34 -22.27
CA VAL A 189 29.04 17.28 -22.88
C VAL A 189 29.08 18.36 -23.95
N PHE A 190 29.86 19.43 -23.74
CA PHE A 190 30.24 20.37 -24.78
C PHE A 190 31.37 19.79 -25.64
#